data_AF-A0A7S4PRC1-F1
#
_entry.id   AF-A0A7S4PRC1-F1
#
_cell.length_a   1.000
_cell.length_b   1.000
_cell.length_c   1.000
_cell.angle_alpha   90.00
_cell.angle_beta   90.00
_cell.angle_gamma   90.00
#
_symmetry.space_group_name_H-M   'P 1'
#
loop_
_entity.id
_entity.type
_entity.pdbx_description
1 polymer ?
#
loop_
_entity_poly.entity_id
_entity_poly.type
_entity_poly.pdbx_seq_one_letter_code
_entity_poly.pdbx_strand_id
1 'polypeptide(L)'
;LRLGGSLCGSCPCGVKRVEADMAGKVDLSVCGRVCLLGEHSDWAGGYRRTHAKILPGRCIVTGTDQTLEATAWEHPNKLILTTTRDNGEVVGPWECDFRDEELLRVAKGGGFWSYAAGVAYQVKTYYPVNGLVVENHTTTLPMKKGLSSSAAYCVLIARAFSKVYDLRMPPRAEMEMAYLGEILTPSRCGRMDQCCAFGRVPTLMFFDGDLLQTEKIDPPKEPIFLVIVDLCAAKDTMEILSCLNKAYPVASNEIEEGVQKLLGEVNEKIVKEAAEVISQGDAKRLGELMTYAQEQFDKFAIPACPSQLTAPKLHATLTHPSIQPLVWGGKGVGSQGDGCAQFVARSEEAQQELLRVCRDELQLNPLSLSIGKKHCVKTCVIPCAGESPLLFPCCQVTPPALFPIVTQDGIAQPAVLLLVEEALSAGIERVFLVVRPEDRHSFDKLFSGSLPSSRVFNRLPLKQQSAARRLTELAKVVKLVTQDEQLGLGHAILCCRSYMDVGEPFLVMLGDHLYCSALPNKSCAQQLLEAFQGNCIVAAHVRHSSPWLLLPSSPCPH
;
A
#
# COMPACT_ATOMS: atom_id res chain seq x y z
N LEU A 1 -19.15 24.45 1.41
CA LEU A 1 -19.74 25.33 0.37
C LEU A 1 -20.20 24.43 -0.78
N ARG A 2 -21.52 24.33 -1.00
CA ARG A 2 -22.12 23.59 -2.13
C ARG A 2 -21.93 24.42 -3.40
N LEU A 3 -21.40 23.83 -4.46
CA LEU A 3 -21.34 24.44 -5.78
C LEU A 3 -22.44 23.82 -6.66
N GLY A 4 -23.30 24.68 -7.18
CA GLY A 4 -24.51 24.32 -7.94
C GLY A 4 -24.18 23.85 -9.36
N GLY A 5 -24.87 22.79 -9.78
CA GLY A 5 -24.94 22.35 -11.17
C GLY A 5 -25.97 23.17 -11.95
N SER A 6 -25.60 23.62 -13.13
CA SER A 6 -26.50 24.20 -14.13
C SER A 6 -27.24 23.08 -14.87
N LEU A 7 -28.57 23.12 -14.82
CA LEU A 7 -29.49 22.28 -15.59
C LEU A 7 -29.47 22.66 -17.08
N CYS A 8 -29.38 21.67 -17.95
CA CYS A 8 -29.57 21.79 -19.40
C CYS A 8 -30.32 20.56 -19.94
N GLY A 9 -31.54 20.80 -20.44
CA GLY A 9 -32.12 20.21 -21.66
C GLY A 9 -32.36 18.70 -21.75
N SER A 10 -33.61 18.29 -21.56
CA SER A 10 -34.17 16.96 -21.85
C SER A 10 -34.15 16.57 -23.35
N CYS A 11 -33.69 15.36 -23.67
CA CYS A 11 -33.90 14.69 -24.97
C CYS A 11 -34.72 13.38 -24.76
N PRO A 12 -35.81 13.14 -25.52
CA PRO A 12 -36.66 11.96 -25.36
C PRO A 12 -36.38 10.91 -26.45
N CYS A 13 -35.51 9.94 -26.17
CA CYS A 13 -35.52 8.66 -26.88
C CYS A 13 -35.03 7.54 -25.93
N GLY A 14 -35.98 6.69 -25.54
CA GLY A 14 -35.71 5.57 -24.65
C GLY A 14 -35.03 4.43 -25.38
N VAL A 15 -33.73 4.25 -25.12
CA VAL A 15 -33.04 2.97 -24.93
C VAL A 15 -31.83 3.26 -24.03
N LYS A 16 -31.98 3.14 -22.71
CA LYS A 16 -30.84 3.26 -21.78
C LYS A 16 -30.23 1.88 -21.55
N ARG A 17 -29.06 1.62 -22.16
CA ARG A 17 -28.04 0.82 -21.49
C ARG A 17 -27.74 1.50 -20.16
N VAL A 18 -27.65 0.74 -19.08
CA VAL A 18 -27.25 1.22 -17.76
C VAL A 18 -25.76 1.59 -17.83
N GLU A 19 -25.45 2.76 -18.35
CA GLU A 19 -24.23 3.48 -17.98
C GLU A 19 -24.51 4.09 -16.61
N ALA A 20 -24.01 3.43 -15.57
CA ALA A 20 -24.10 3.89 -14.21
C ALA A 20 -23.33 5.20 -14.05
N ASP A 21 -24.00 6.23 -13.55
CA ASP A 21 -23.39 7.45 -13.04
C ASP A 21 -22.21 7.09 -12.12
N MET A 22 -21.04 7.67 -12.38
CA MET A 22 -19.83 7.52 -11.54
C MET A 22 -19.96 8.22 -10.17
N ALA A 23 -21.10 8.86 -9.89
CA ALA A 23 -21.38 9.52 -8.62
C ALA A 23 -21.68 8.48 -7.52
N GLY A 24 -20.78 8.33 -6.55
CA GLY A 24 -20.99 7.50 -5.34
C GLY A 24 -20.22 6.17 -5.30
N LYS A 25 -19.39 5.88 -6.31
CA LYS A 25 -18.45 4.74 -6.28
C LYS A 25 -17.17 5.10 -5.53
N VAL A 26 -16.62 4.15 -4.78
CA VAL A 26 -15.34 4.29 -4.07
C VAL A 26 -14.39 3.17 -4.45
N ASP A 27 -13.17 3.54 -4.82
CA ASP A 27 -12.08 2.59 -5.07
C ASP A 27 -11.35 2.21 -3.78
N LEU A 28 -11.00 0.94 -3.67
CA LEU A 28 -10.49 0.29 -2.48
C LEU A 28 -9.31 -0.59 -2.84
N SER A 29 -8.27 -0.55 -1.99
CA SER A 29 -7.15 -1.48 -2.04
C SER A 29 -6.95 -2.10 -0.65
N VAL A 30 -6.77 -3.43 -0.63
CA VAL A 30 -6.42 -4.19 0.58
C VAL A 30 -5.31 -5.18 0.25
N CYS A 31 -4.21 -5.13 1.01
CA CYS A 31 -3.13 -6.10 0.86
C CYS A 31 -3.42 -7.41 1.59
N GLY A 32 -2.69 -8.48 1.27
CA GLY A 32 -2.56 -9.63 2.16
C GLY A 32 -1.75 -9.27 3.42
N ARG A 33 -1.36 -10.29 4.19
CA ARG A 33 -0.47 -10.12 5.35
C ARG A 33 0.54 -11.26 5.46
N VAL A 34 1.66 -10.97 6.10
CA VAL A 34 2.61 -11.97 6.59
C VAL A 34 2.92 -11.72 8.05
N CYS A 35 3.15 -12.81 8.79
CA CYS A 35 3.73 -12.75 10.12
C CYS A 35 5.26 -12.81 9.98
N LEU A 36 5.93 -11.71 10.30
CA LEU A 36 7.38 -11.65 10.28
C LEU A 36 7.92 -12.56 11.38
N LEU A 37 7.43 -12.40 12.61
CA LEU A 37 7.83 -13.18 13.78
C LEU A 37 6.66 -13.31 14.77
N GLY A 38 6.64 -14.41 15.52
CA GLY A 38 5.64 -14.68 16.55
C GLY A 38 4.36 -15.38 16.10
N GLU A 39 4.51 -16.34 15.18
CA GLU A 39 3.45 -17.27 14.80
C GLU A 39 2.79 -17.92 16.02
N HIS A 40 1.51 -18.28 15.89
CA HIS A 40 0.70 -18.96 16.93
C HIS A 40 0.41 -18.16 18.21
N SER A 41 0.91 -16.92 18.31
CA SER A 41 0.74 -16.08 19.49
C SER A 41 -0.71 -15.67 19.77
N ASP A 42 -1.53 -15.59 18.73
CA ASP A 42 -2.92 -15.15 18.82
C ASP A 42 -3.80 -16.10 19.62
N TRP A 43 -3.75 -17.40 19.32
CA TRP A 43 -4.49 -18.40 20.09
C TRP A 43 -3.77 -18.77 21.39
N ALA A 44 -2.44 -18.79 21.43
CA ALA A 44 -1.69 -19.09 22.64
C ALA A 44 -1.96 -18.05 23.74
N GLY A 45 -1.91 -16.76 23.39
CA GLY A 45 -2.26 -15.65 24.30
C GLY A 45 -3.73 -15.67 24.73
N GLY A 46 -4.62 -16.25 23.93
CA GLY A 46 -6.04 -16.41 24.25
C GLY A 46 -6.30 -17.27 25.50
N TYR A 47 -5.46 -18.27 25.78
CA TYR A 47 -5.59 -19.11 26.99
C TYR A 47 -5.41 -18.33 28.30
N ARG A 48 -4.79 -17.15 28.25
CA ARG A 48 -4.61 -16.28 29.40
C ARG A 48 -5.93 -15.79 30.00
N ARG A 49 -7.02 -15.80 29.21
CA ARG A 49 -8.40 -15.56 29.69
C ARG A 49 -8.78 -16.46 30.87
N THR A 50 -8.32 -17.71 30.86
CA THR A 50 -8.62 -18.70 31.92
C THR A 50 -7.40 -19.04 32.76
N HIS A 51 -6.18 -18.74 32.30
CA HIS A 51 -4.93 -19.12 32.95
C HIS A 51 -3.93 -17.95 32.97
N ALA A 52 -3.98 -17.10 34.00
CA ALA A 52 -3.17 -15.89 34.11
C ALA A 52 -1.64 -16.10 34.12
N LYS A 53 -1.16 -17.34 34.32
CA LYS A 53 0.27 -17.70 34.25
C LYS A 53 0.80 -17.82 32.83
N ILE A 54 -0.06 -18.08 31.84
CA ILE A 54 0.32 -18.06 30.43
C ILE A 54 0.74 -16.64 30.06
N LEU A 55 1.89 -16.49 29.40
CA LEU A 55 2.38 -15.17 28.96
C LEU A 55 1.50 -14.61 27.83
N PRO A 56 1.37 -13.28 27.71
CA PRO A 56 0.72 -12.67 26.55
C PRO A 56 1.39 -13.09 25.24
N GLY A 57 0.60 -13.37 24.21
CA GLY A 57 1.11 -13.63 22.87
C GLY A 57 1.63 -12.35 22.22
N ARG A 58 2.72 -12.43 21.46
CA ARG A 58 3.28 -11.30 20.72
C ARG A 58 3.66 -11.68 19.30
N CYS A 59 3.30 -10.87 18.32
CA CYS A 59 3.76 -11.05 16.95
C CYS A 59 4.01 -9.72 16.24
N ILE A 60 4.85 -9.77 15.20
CA ILE A 60 5.03 -8.66 14.26
C ILE A 60 4.48 -9.12 12.92
N VAL A 61 3.53 -8.35 12.40
CA VAL A 61 2.88 -8.59 11.12
C VAL A 61 3.05 -7.39 10.21
N THR A 62 3.02 -7.62 8.90
CA THR A 62 2.99 -6.55 7.90
C THR A 62 2.14 -6.95 6.71
N GLY A 63 1.57 -5.97 6.02
CA GLY A 63 0.88 -6.16 4.75
C GLY A 63 1.82 -6.59 3.63
N THR A 64 1.30 -7.36 2.67
CA THR A 64 2.05 -7.80 1.48
C THR A 64 2.08 -6.74 0.38
N ASP A 65 2.96 -6.91 -0.61
CA ASP A 65 2.95 -6.07 -1.81
C ASP A 65 1.77 -6.40 -2.75
N GLN A 66 1.23 -7.61 -2.64
CA GLN A 66 0.06 -8.06 -3.38
C GLN A 66 -1.24 -7.58 -2.73
N THR A 67 -2.22 -7.23 -3.56
CA THR A 67 -3.47 -6.55 -3.19
C THR A 67 -4.72 -7.14 -3.85
N LEU A 68 -5.86 -6.83 -3.25
CA LEU A 68 -7.20 -6.87 -3.79
C LEU A 68 -7.61 -5.43 -4.13
N GLU A 69 -7.87 -5.16 -5.41
CA GLU A 69 -8.39 -3.88 -5.87
C GLU A 69 -9.88 -4.04 -6.18
N ALA A 70 -10.70 -3.13 -5.67
CA ALA A 70 -12.14 -3.17 -5.84
C ALA A 70 -12.77 -1.79 -5.93
N THR A 71 -13.95 -1.74 -6.55
CA THR A 71 -14.84 -0.59 -6.50
C THR A 71 -16.11 -0.98 -5.74
N ALA A 72 -16.59 -0.10 -4.87
CA ALA A 72 -17.79 -0.34 -4.06
C ALA A 72 -18.75 0.84 -4.09
N TRP A 73 -20.04 0.56 -3.93
CA TRP A 73 -21.10 1.58 -3.81
C TRP A 73 -22.31 1.05 -3.05
N GLU A 74 -23.19 1.96 -2.63
CA GLU A 74 -24.41 1.62 -1.87
C GLU A 74 -25.41 0.85 -2.75
N HIS A 75 -26.07 -0.14 -2.15
CA HIS A 75 -27.26 -0.78 -2.69
C HIS A 75 -28.41 -0.65 -1.68
N PRO A 76 -29.67 -0.44 -2.10
CA PRO A 76 -30.77 -0.21 -1.15
C PRO A 76 -31.01 -1.38 -0.18
N ASN A 77 -30.83 -2.63 -0.60
CA ASN A 77 -31.28 -3.78 0.20
C ASN A 77 -30.59 -5.13 -0.08
N LYS A 78 -29.44 -5.14 -0.76
CA LYS A 78 -28.72 -6.39 -1.11
C LYS A 78 -27.22 -6.23 -0.92
N LEU A 79 -26.57 -7.33 -0.61
CA LEU A 79 -25.13 -7.50 -0.76
C LEU A 79 -24.86 -8.15 -2.12
N ILE A 80 -24.18 -7.44 -3.02
CA ILE A 80 -23.86 -7.90 -4.38
C ILE A 80 -22.35 -7.92 -4.55
N LEU A 81 -21.79 -9.07 -4.90
CA LEU A 81 -20.34 -9.28 -4.89
C LEU A 81 -19.86 -9.91 -6.19
N THR A 82 -18.79 -9.34 -6.75
CA THR A 82 -18.03 -9.92 -7.86
C THR A 82 -16.56 -9.92 -7.47
N THR A 83 -15.84 -11.00 -7.77
CA THR A 83 -14.39 -11.11 -7.51
C THR A 83 -13.65 -11.65 -8.73
N THR A 84 -12.53 -11.06 -9.06
CA THR A 84 -11.53 -11.61 -9.97
C THR A 84 -10.49 -12.35 -9.13
N ARG A 85 -10.25 -13.63 -9.41
CA ARG A 85 -9.22 -14.43 -8.75
C ARG A 85 -7.82 -14.08 -9.27
N ASP A 86 -6.79 -14.58 -8.59
CA ASP A 86 -5.38 -14.44 -8.96
C ASP A 86 -5.02 -15.04 -10.33
N ASN A 87 -5.83 -15.96 -10.84
CA ASN A 87 -5.73 -16.51 -12.20
C ASN A 87 -6.52 -15.73 -13.27
N GLY A 88 -7.15 -14.61 -12.91
CA GLY A 88 -8.00 -13.80 -13.80
C GLY A 88 -9.44 -14.29 -13.96
N GLU A 89 -9.83 -15.42 -13.34
CA GLU A 89 -11.21 -15.93 -13.36
C GLU A 89 -12.14 -14.98 -12.60
N VAL A 90 -13.19 -14.51 -13.27
CA VAL A 90 -14.23 -13.68 -12.64
C VAL A 90 -15.35 -14.57 -12.09
N VAL A 91 -15.68 -14.40 -10.82
CA VAL A 91 -16.74 -15.12 -10.12
C VAL A 91 -17.78 -14.13 -9.60
N GLY A 92 -19.04 -14.34 -9.96
CA GLY A 92 -20.16 -13.47 -9.61
C GLY A 92 -20.94 -13.00 -10.85
N PRO A 93 -21.89 -12.06 -10.69
CA PRO A 93 -22.28 -11.47 -9.41
C PRO A 93 -22.98 -12.51 -8.53
N TRP A 94 -22.62 -12.54 -7.26
CA TRP A 94 -23.37 -13.24 -6.23
C TRP A 94 -24.22 -12.23 -5.45
N GLU A 95 -25.48 -12.57 -5.19
CA GLU A 95 -26.44 -11.70 -4.52
C GLU A 95 -26.95 -12.34 -3.24
N CYS A 96 -27.16 -11.51 -2.21
CA CYS A 96 -27.77 -11.89 -0.95
C CYS A 96 -28.65 -10.75 -0.42
N ASP A 97 -29.83 -11.08 0.09
CA ASP A 97 -30.69 -10.08 0.71
C ASP A 97 -30.02 -9.50 1.96
N PHE A 98 -30.04 -8.18 2.12
CA PHE A 98 -29.41 -7.49 3.23
C PHE A 98 -30.27 -7.54 4.52
N ARG A 99 -30.70 -8.75 4.90
CA ARG A 99 -31.53 -9.05 6.07
C ARG A 99 -30.71 -9.89 7.07
N ASP A 100 -30.92 -9.66 8.36
CA ASP A 100 -30.06 -10.23 9.43
C ASP A 100 -30.05 -11.75 9.40
N GLU A 101 -31.24 -12.36 9.28
CA GLU A 101 -31.42 -13.81 9.20
C GLU A 101 -30.70 -14.41 8.00
N GLU A 102 -30.74 -13.74 6.86
CA GLU A 102 -30.15 -14.23 5.61
C GLU A 102 -28.62 -14.09 5.62
N LEU A 103 -28.09 -12.94 6.04
CA LEU A 103 -26.65 -12.73 6.19
C LEU A 103 -26.05 -13.74 7.17
N LEU A 104 -26.71 -13.97 8.31
CA LEU A 104 -26.26 -14.94 9.31
C LEU A 104 -26.34 -16.38 8.80
N ARG A 105 -27.40 -16.74 8.05
CA ARG A 105 -27.55 -18.05 7.42
C ARG A 105 -26.42 -18.32 6.43
N VAL A 106 -26.10 -17.35 5.57
CA VAL A 106 -25.01 -17.47 4.59
C VAL A 106 -23.66 -17.55 5.30
N ALA A 107 -23.41 -16.71 6.31
CA ALA A 107 -22.16 -16.73 7.07
C ALA A 107 -21.90 -18.12 7.69
N LYS A 108 -22.90 -18.69 8.36
CA LYS A 108 -22.79 -20.02 8.99
C LYS A 108 -22.71 -21.17 7.99
N GLY A 109 -23.24 -20.99 6.78
CA GLY A 109 -23.21 -22.01 5.72
C GLY A 109 -21.82 -22.28 5.14
N GLY A 110 -20.87 -21.37 5.32
CA GLY A 110 -19.51 -21.49 4.79
C GLY A 110 -19.40 -21.24 3.28
N GLY A 111 -18.22 -21.52 2.72
CA GLY A 111 -17.89 -21.18 1.33
C GLY A 111 -17.39 -19.74 1.16
N PHE A 112 -17.00 -19.37 -0.06
CA PHE A 112 -16.30 -18.11 -0.31
C PHE A 112 -17.10 -16.86 0.08
N TRP A 113 -18.40 -16.82 -0.24
CA TRP A 113 -19.25 -15.66 0.04
C TRP A 113 -19.64 -15.52 1.53
N SER A 114 -19.44 -16.57 2.33
CA SER A 114 -19.77 -16.54 3.77
C SER A 114 -18.97 -15.49 4.54
N TYR A 115 -17.73 -15.24 4.13
CA TYR A 115 -16.87 -14.21 4.70
C TYR A 115 -17.52 -12.82 4.60
N ALA A 116 -17.95 -12.44 3.41
CA ALA A 116 -18.58 -11.15 3.19
C ALA A 116 -19.93 -11.02 3.91
N ALA A 117 -20.74 -12.08 3.92
CA ALA A 117 -22.00 -12.09 4.65
C ALA A 117 -21.79 -11.94 6.17
N GLY A 118 -20.76 -12.59 6.73
CA GLY A 118 -20.38 -12.46 8.14
C GLY A 118 -19.96 -11.04 8.49
N VAL A 119 -19.08 -10.42 7.68
CA VAL A 119 -18.67 -9.02 7.89
C VAL A 119 -19.86 -8.07 7.76
N ALA A 120 -20.68 -8.23 6.73
CA ALA A 120 -21.89 -7.43 6.52
C ALA A 120 -22.86 -7.50 7.70
N TYR A 121 -23.09 -8.70 8.23
CA TYR A 121 -23.91 -8.92 9.42
C TYR A 121 -23.36 -8.14 10.64
N GLN A 122 -22.04 -8.22 10.87
CA GLN A 122 -21.41 -7.50 11.97
C GLN A 122 -21.52 -5.99 11.78
N VAL A 123 -21.13 -5.45 10.62
CA VAL A 123 -21.25 -4.01 10.36
C VAL A 123 -22.68 -3.52 10.58
N LYS A 124 -23.68 -4.25 10.10
CA LYS A 124 -25.10 -3.92 10.30
C LYS A 124 -25.53 -3.93 11.77
N THR A 125 -24.93 -4.79 12.59
CA THR A 125 -25.21 -4.85 14.04
C THR A 125 -24.72 -3.59 14.75
N TYR A 126 -23.62 -2.98 14.28
CA TYR A 126 -23.02 -1.79 14.90
C TYR A 126 -23.44 -0.47 14.26
N TYR A 127 -23.84 -0.47 12.98
CA TYR A 127 -24.08 0.74 12.19
C TYR A 127 -25.39 0.68 11.39
N PRO A 128 -26.11 1.81 11.25
CA PRO A 128 -27.30 1.91 10.42
C PRO A 128 -26.92 2.01 8.94
N VAL A 129 -26.64 0.86 8.30
CA VAL A 129 -26.26 0.76 6.88
C VAL A 129 -27.29 -0.02 6.08
N ASN A 130 -27.30 0.22 4.76
CA ASN A 130 -28.07 -0.56 3.78
C ASN A 130 -27.16 -1.57 3.07
N GLY A 131 -27.64 -2.12 1.95
CA GLY A 131 -26.89 -3.02 1.10
C GLY A 131 -25.62 -2.41 0.49
N LEU A 132 -24.80 -3.25 -0.12
CA LEU A 132 -23.51 -2.88 -0.64
C LEU A 132 -23.24 -3.66 -1.93
N VAL A 133 -22.70 -2.99 -2.93
CA VAL A 133 -22.07 -3.66 -4.07
C VAL A 133 -20.56 -3.56 -3.94
N VAL A 134 -19.85 -4.67 -4.15
CA VAL A 134 -18.38 -4.72 -4.22
C VAL A 134 -17.95 -5.48 -5.46
N GLU A 135 -17.23 -4.81 -6.34
CA GLU A 135 -16.60 -5.39 -7.52
C GLU A 135 -15.09 -5.42 -7.33
N ASN A 136 -14.55 -6.53 -6.84
CA ASN A 136 -13.12 -6.77 -6.84
C ASN A 136 -12.67 -7.16 -8.25
N HIS A 137 -12.08 -6.21 -8.97
CA HIS A 137 -11.71 -6.35 -10.38
C HIS A 137 -10.28 -6.88 -10.57
N THR A 138 -9.40 -6.76 -9.57
CA THR A 138 -8.01 -7.23 -9.65
C THR A 138 -7.56 -7.87 -8.35
N THR A 139 -6.97 -9.06 -8.44
CA THR A 139 -6.38 -9.77 -7.31
C THR A 139 -4.99 -10.20 -7.70
N THR A 140 -3.97 -9.63 -7.05
CA THR A 140 -2.58 -10.10 -7.18
C THR A 140 -2.19 -10.98 -6.00
N LEU A 141 -3.01 -11.04 -4.95
CA LEU A 141 -2.80 -11.85 -3.76
C LEU A 141 -3.09 -13.33 -4.04
N PRO A 142 -2.12 -14.23 -3.88
CA PRO A 142 -2.34 -15.65 -4.15
C PRO A 142 -3.33 -16.30 -3.19
N MET A 143 -4.27 -17.05 -3.74
CA MET A 143 -5.31 -17.72 -2.95
C MET A 143 -4.76 -18.98 -2.28
N LYS A 144 -5.11 -19.20 -1.00
CA LYS A 144 -4.79 -20.42 -0.22
C LYS A 144 -3.29 -20.69 0.01
N LYS A 145 -2.44 -19.66 0.07
CA LYS A 145 -0.97 -19.79 0.25
C LYS A 145 -0.43 -19.24 1.58
N GLY A 146 -1.24 -19.26 2.65
CA GLY A 146 -0.80 -18.78 3.96
C GLY A 146 -0.65 -17.25 4.09
N LEU A 147 -1.09 -16.47 3.09
CA LEU A 147 -1.05 -15.00 3.06
C LEU A 147 -2.36 -14.33 3.49
N SER A 148 -3.26 -15.08 4.13
CA SER A 148 -4.57 -14.62 4.60
C SER A 148 -5.46 -13.96 3.55
N SER A 149 -5.65 -14.66 2.43
CA SER A 149 -6.60 -14.23 1.40
C SER A 149 -8.04 -14.09 1.93
N SER A 150 -8.48 -14.91 2.88
CA SER A 150 -9.82 -14.78 3.50
C SER A 150 -9.93 -13.53 4.37
N ALA A 151 -8.94 -13.26 5.23
CA ALA A 151 -8.96 -12.09 6.10
C ALA A 151 -8.82 -10.78 5.31
N ALA A 152 -7.98 -10.75 4.27
CA ALA A 152 -7.88 -9.61 3.35
C ALA A 152 -9.23 -9.33 2.67
N TYR A 153 -9.96 -10.37 2.27
CA TYR A 153 -11.31 -10.24 1.72
C TYR A 153 -12.30 -9.73 2.78
N CYS A 154 -12.25 -10.22 4.02
CA CYS A 154 -13.09 -9.70 5.11
C CYS A 154 -12.82 -8.21 5.38
N VAL A 155 -11.54 -7.81 5.41
CA VAL A 155 -11.14 -6.41 5.56
C VAL A 155 -11.59 -5.56 4.38
N LEU A 156 -11.54 -6.07 3.14
CA LEU A 156 -12.08 -5.39 1.97
C LEU A 156 -13.55 -5.05 2.14
N ILE A 157 -14.37 -5.99 2.62
CA ILE A 157 -15.79 -5.75 2.86
C ILE A 157 -16.00 -4.72 3.98
N ALA A 158 -15.28 -4.84 5.10
CA ALA A 158 -15.38 -3.88 6.21
C ALA A 158 -14.98 -2.46 5.76
N ARG A 159 -13.90 -2.35 4.98
CA ARG A 159 -13.43 -1.09 4.40
C ARG A 159 -14.40 -0.51 3.38
N ALA A 160 -15.03 -1.35 2.56
CA ALA A 160 -16.06 -0.93 1.63
C ALA A 160 -17.24 -0.26 2.35
N PHE A 161 -17.77 -0.89 3.42
CA PHE A 161 -18.78 -0.25 4.25
C PHE A 161 -18.29 1.06 4.89
N SER A 162 -17.07 1.05 5.45
CA SER A 162 -16.47 2.25 6.06
C SER A 162 -16.49 3.45 5.11
N LYS A 163 -16.09 3.23 3.86
CA LYS A 163 -15.92 4.27 2.86
C LYS A 163 -17.23 4.69 2.20
N VAL A 164 -18.07 3.73 1.80
CA VAL A 164 -19.34 4.00 1.12
C VAL A 164 -20.31 4.76 2.03
N TYR A 165 -20.33 4.45 3.33
CA TYR A 165 -21.25 5.05 4.30
C TYR A 165 -20.61 6.13 5.20
N ASP A 166 -19.36 6.54 4.94
CA ASP A 166 -18.57 7.45 5.80
C ASP A 166 -18.64 7.10 7.31
N LEU A 167 -18.49 5.82 7.65
CA LEU A 167 -18.56 5.35 9.04
C LEU A 167 -17.36 5.81 9.89
N ARG A 168 -16.32 6.34 9.24
CA ARG A 168 -15.05 6.77 9.85
C ARG A 168 -14.40 5.69 10.71
N MET A 169 -14.52 4.42 10.29
CA MET A 169 -13.85 3.33 11.00
C MET A 169 -12.33 3.49 10.84
N PRO A 170 -11.56 3.60 11.94
CA PRO A 170 -10.11 3.49 11.86
C PRO A 170 -9.71 2.06 11.44
N PRO A 171 -8.49 1.82 10.93
CA PRO A 171 -8.02 0.49 10.55
C PRO A 171 -8.23 -0.60 11.62
N ARG A 172 -8.07 -0.23 12.91
CA ARG A 172 -8.33 -1.14 14.03
C ARG A 172 -9.79 -1.58 14.12
N ALA A 173 -10.75 -0.71 13.78
CA ALA A 173 -12.17 -1.06 13.76
C ALA A 173 -12.53 -1.88 12.51
N GLU A 174 -11.94 -1.59 11.35
CA GLU A 174 -12.07 -2.42 10.14
C GLU A 174 -11.60 -3.85 10.41
N MET A 175 -10.44 -3.99 11.07
CA MET A 175 -9.90 -5.27 11.53
C MET A 175 -10.87 -6.01 12.45
N GLU A 176 -11.49 -5.32 13.41
CA GLU A 176 -12.43 -5.93 14.36
C GLU A 176 -13.68 -6.44 13.65
N MET A 177 -14.29 -5.63 12.76
CA MET A 177 -15.47 -6.05 12.00
C MET A 177 -15.16 -7.25 11.09
N ALA A 178 -13.98 -7.24 10.46
CA ALA A 178 -13.51 -8.37 9.66
C ALA A 178 -13.37 -9.64 10.50
N TYR A 179 -12.73 -9.56 11.67
CA TYR A 179 -12.52 -10.70 12.55
C TYR A 179 -13.84 -11.24 13.10
N LEU A 180 -14.70 -10.38 13.65
CA LEU A 180 -16.01 -10.75 14.16
C LEU A 180 -16.90 -11.37 13.08
N GLY A 181 -16.74 -10.95 11.83
CA GLY A 181 -17.46 -11.52 10.69
C GLY A 181 -16.92 -12.90 10.31
N GLU A 182 -15.60 -13.06 10.29
CA GLU A 182 -14.95 -14.31 9.91
C GLU A 182 -15.23 -15.44 10.92
N ILE A 183 -15.29 -15.14 12.22
CA ILE A 183 -15.61 -16.14 13.26
C ILE A 183 -17.08 -16.61 13.26
N LEU A 184 -17.97 -15.96 12.51
CA LEU A 184 -19.33 -16.46 12.26
C LEU A 184 -19.35 -17.57 11.20
N THR A 185 -18.28 -17.69 10.42
CA THR A 185 -18.13 -18.73 9.40
C THR A 185 -17.54 -20.01 10.01
N PRO A 186 -17.58 -21.15 9.30
CA PRO A 186 -16.86 -22.35 9.72
C PRO A 186 -15.32 -22.23 9.74
N SER A 187 -14.76 -21.09 9.30
CA SER A 187 -13.32 -20.82 9.32
C SER A 187 -12.79 -20.76 10.75
N ARG A 188 -11.65 -21.42 11.00
CA ARG A 188 -10.91 -21.33 12.28
C ARG A 188 -9.77 -20.34 12.16
N CYS A 189 -10.10 -19.11 11.80
CA CYS A 189 -9.13 -18.03 11.64
C CYS A 189 -8.80 -17.39 13.00
N GLY A 190 -7.54 -17.00 13.18
CA GLY A 190 -7.09 -16.27 14.34
C GLY A 190 -7.12 -14.75 14.13
N ARG A 191 -7.11 -13.97 15.22
CA ARG A 191 -7.19 -12.50 15.17
C ARG A 191 -6.01 -11.85 14.47
N MET A 192 -4.89 -12.54 14.33
CA MET A 192 -3.68 -11.99 13.70
C MET A 192 -3.89 -11.67 12.22
N ASP A 193 -4.76 -12.41 11.54
CA ASP A 193 -4.88 -12.40 10.09
C ASP A 193 -5.52 -11.13 9.52
N GLN A 194 -6.39 -10.48 10.29
CA GLN A 194 -7.07 -9.25 9.88
C GLN A 194 -6.16 -8.02 9.98
N CYS A 195 -4.89 -8.17 10.38
CA CYS A 195 -3.91 -7.08 10.44
C CYS A 195 -3.63 -6.42 9.07
N CYS A 196 -4.01 -7.07 7.96
CA CYS A 196 -4.04 -6.47 6.63
C CYS A 196 -4.83 -5.15 6.58
N ALA A 197 -5.72 -4.88 7.53
CA ALA A 197 -6.35 -3.59 7.71
C ALA A 197 -5.34 -2.44 7.90
N PHE A 198 -4.18 -2.69 8.53
CA PHE A 198 -3.14 -1.69 8.76
C PHE A 198 -2.26 -1.43 7.52
N GLY A 199 -2.48 -2.15 6.42
CA GLY A 199 -1.67 -2.01 5.21
C GLY A 199 -0.25 -2.56 5.40
N ARG A 200 0.72 -1.97 4.69
CA ARG A 200 2.13 -2.41 4.69
C ARG A 200 2.96 -1.87 5.86
N VAL A 201 2.30 -1.32 6.88
CA VAL A 201 2.98 -0.83 8.08
C VAL A 201 3.26 -2.00 9.01
N PRO A 202 4.53 -2.30 9.35
CA PRO A 202 4.82 -3.32 10.33
C PRO A 202 4.16 -2.97 11.66
N THR A 203 3.41 -3.92 12.20
CA THR A 203 2.57 -3.72 13.38
C THR A 203 2.89 -4.81 14.39
N LEU A 204 3.27 -4.39 15.58
CA LEU A 204 3.41 -5.24 16.76
C LEU A 204 2.03 -5.47 17.35
N MET A 205 1.69 -6.74 17.62
CA MET A 205 0.41 -7.13 18.20
C MET A 205 0.64 -7.86 19.52
N PHE A 206 -0.18 -7.53 20.51
CA PHE A 206 -0.17 -8.14 21.83
C PHE A 206 -1.53 -8.77 22.12
N PHE A 207 -1.53 -10.07 22.43
CA PHE A 207 -2.71 -10.85 22.76
C PHE A 207 -2.68 -11.21 24.25
N ASP A 208 -3.50 -10.53 25.04
CA ASP A 208 -3.68 -10.79 26.47
C ASP A 208 -5.12 -11.25 26.75
N GLY A 209 -5.36 -12.55 26.56
CA GLY A 209 -6.72 -13.11 26.60
C GLY A 209 -7.58 -12.54 25.48
N ASP A 210 -8.69 -11.88 25.84
CA ASP A 210 -9.59 -11.23 24.87
C ASP A 210 -9.10 -9.82 24.46
N LEU A 211 -8.11 -9.25 25.15
CA LEU A 211 -7.56 -7.94 24.85
C LEU A 211 -6.51 -8.05 23.73
N LEU A 212 -6.74 -7.28 22.66
CA LEU A 212 -5.77 -7.07 21.59
C LEU A 212 -5.27 -5.64 21.61
N GLN A 213 -3.95 -5.47 21.79
CA GLN A 213 -3.26 -4.19 21.61
C GLN A 213 -2.40 -4.23 20.34
N THR A 214 -2.29 -3.09 19.67
CA THR A 214 -1.50 -2.95 18.44
C THR A 214 -0.64 -1.70 18.52
N GLU A 215 0.63 -1.83 18.17
CA GLU A 215 1.59 -0.74 18.11
C GLU A 215 2.22 -0.72 16.72
N LYS A 216 2.23 0.44 16.07
CA LYS A 216 2.89 0.59 14.77
C LYS A 216 4.39 0.70 14.99
N ILE A 217 5.17 -0.02 14.19
CA ILE A 217 6.61 0.16 14.13
C ILE A 217 6.89 1.18 13.03
N ASP A 218 7.67 2.20 13.36
CA ASP A 218 8.06 3.20 12.38
C ASP A 218 8.77 2.54 11.19
N PRO A 219 8.50 2.97 9.96
CA PRO A 219 9.15 2.41 8.79
C PRO A 219 10.67 2.61 8.90
N PRO A 220 11.48 1.60 8.52
CA PRO A 220 12.93 1.74 8.56
C PRO A 220 13.39 2.86 7.63
N LYS A 221 14.53 3.46 7.95
CA LYS A 221 15.17 4.48 7.10
C LYS A 221 15.56 3.90 5.74
N GLU A 222 16.07 2.68 5.74
CA GLU A 222 16.42 1.92 4.54
C GLU A 222 15.43 0.74 4.37
N PRO A 223 14.95 0.45 3.16
CA PRO A 223 14.04 -0.66 2.95
C PRO A 223 14.65 -2.01 3.33
N ILE A 224 13.84 -2.86 3.96
CA ILE A 224 14.19 -4.27 4.16
C ILE A 224 13.49 -5.09 3.09
N PHE A 225 14.26 -5.83 2.30
CA PHE A 225 13.76 -6.65 1.21
C PHE A 225 13.55 -8.08 1.68
N LEU A 226 12.34 -8.61 1.49
CA LEU A 226 11.97 -9.98 1.83
C LEU A 226 11.46 -10.75 0.62
N VAL A 227 11.58 -12.07 0.67
CA VAL A 227 10.92 -12.99 -0.26
C VAL A 227 10.14 -13.99 0.54
N ILE A 228 8.86 -14.14 0.23
CA ILE A 228 8.02 -15.23 0.72
C ILE A 228 7.95 -16.27 -0.39
N VAL A 229 8.17 -17.54 -0.07
CA VAL A 229 8.13 -18.63 -1.04
C VAL A 229 7.14 -19.69 -0.59
N ASP A 230 6.18 -20.00 -1.44
CA ASP A 230 5.39 -21.21 -1.31
C ASP A 230 6.24 -22.40 -1.77
N LEU A 231 6.42 -23.34 -0.85
CA LEU A 231 7.28 -24.49 -1.05
C LEU A 231 6.63 -25.52 -1.97
N CYS A 232 5.38 -25.34 -2.42
CA CYS A 232 4.69 -26.28 -3.30
C CYS A 232 4.68 -27.70 -2.72
N ALA A 233 4.48 -27.83 -1.42
CA ALA A 233 4.35 -29.09 -0.71
C ALA A 233 3.12 -29.10 0.18
N ALA A 234 2.71 -30.30 0.59
CA ALA A 234 1.53 -30.50 1.41
C ALA A 234 1.89 -30.46 2.90
N LYS A 235 0.98 -29.91 3.70
CA LYS A 235 0.99 -30.02 5.17
C LYS A 235 -0.43 -30.10 5.70
N ASP A 236 -0.60 -30.77 6.83
CA ASP A 236 -1.86 -30.74 7.57
C ASP A 236 -1.81 -29.64 8.64
N THR A 237 -2.41 -28.50 8.32
CA THR A 237 -2.48 -27.36 9.25
C THR A 237 -3.33 -27.68 10.48
N MET A 238 -4.37 -28.51 10.32
CA MET A 238 -5.27 -28.87 11.42
C MET A 238 -4.59 -29.81 12.41
N GLU A 239 -3.79 -30.76 11.91
CA GLU A 239 -2.96 -31.64 12.73
C GLU A 239 -1.92 -30.83 13.51
N ILE A 240 -1.19 -29.93 12.85
CA ILE A 240 -0.19 -29.07 13.51
C ILE A 240 -0.84 -28.26 14.64
N LEU A 241 -1.94 -27.56 14.35
CA LEU A 241 -2.65 -26.77 15.36
C LEU A 241 -3.16 -27.64 16.50
N SER A 242 -3.73 -28.81 16.20
CA SER A 242 -4.19 -29.77 17.21
C SER A 242 -3.06 -30.22 18.14
N CYS A 243 -1.90 -30.58 17.58
CA CYS A 243 -0.74 -31.00 18.36
C CYS A 243 -0.18 -29.88 19.25
N LEU A 244 -0.02 -28.66 18.71
CA LEU A 244 0.50 -27.54 19.49
C LEU A 244 -0.48 -27.06 20.57
N ASN A 245 -1.79 -27.08 20.29
CA ASN A 245 -2.81 -26.67 21.28
C ASN A 245 -2.90 -27.64 22.48
N LYS A 246 -2.49 -28.91 22.34
CA LYS A 246 -2.44 -29.84 23.48
C LYS A 246 -1.53 -29.37 24.61
N ALA A 247 -0.52 -28.55 24.28
CA ALA A 247 0.36 -27.97 25.28
C ALA A 247 -0.32 -26.91 26.15
N TYR A 248 -1.54 -26.48 25.83
CA TYR A 248 -2.28 -25.44 26.54
C TYR A 248 -3.61 -25.96 27.10
N PRO A 249 -4.08 -25.39 28.22
CA PRO A 249 -3.44 -24.33 29.01
C PRO A 249 -2.40 -24.84 30.01
N VAL A 250 -2.38 -26.15 30.31
CA VAL A 250 -1.46 -26.75 31.28
C VAL A 250 -0.68 -27.84 30.58
N ALA A 251 0.65 -27.68 30.53
CA ALA A 251 1.55 -28.70 30.01
C ALA A 251 1.60 -29.91 30.96
N SER A 252 1.60 -31.11 30.37
CA SER A 252 1.60 -32.38 31.09
C SER A 252 2.93 -33.15 30.99
N ASN A 253 3.85 -32.69 30.13
CA ASN A 253 5.12 -33.33 29.86
C ASN A 253 6.15 -32.32 29.30
N GLU A 254 7.41 -32.73 29.20
CA GLU A 254 8.53 -31.88 28.76
C GLU A 254 8.35 -31.32 27.33
N ILE A 255 7.67 -32.06 26.44
CA ILE A 255 7.41 -31.61 25.05
C ILE A 255 6.43 -30.43 25.08
N GLU A 256 5.35 -30.56 25.84
CA GLU A 256 4.35 -29.51 26.00
C GLU A 256 4.91 -28.28 26.74
N GLU A 257 5.75 -28.48 27.75
CA GLU A 257 6.49 -27.40 28.40
C GLU A 257 7.41 -26.67 27.42
N GLY A 258 8.06 -27.42 26.52
CA GLY A 258 8.86 -26.88 25.42
C GLY A 258 8.03 -25.98 24.50
N VAL A 259 6.83 -26.41 24.11
CA VAL A 259 5.91 -25.61 23.27
C VAL A 259 5.45 -24.34 24.00
N GLN A 260 5.10 -24.42 25.30
CA GLN A 260 4.76 -23.23 26.08
C GLN A 260 5.94 -22.25 26.19
N LYS A 261 7.16 -22.76 26.38
CA LYS A 261 8.39 -21.95 26.42
C LYS A 261 8.67 -21.27 25.08
N LEU A 262 8.50 -22.00 23.97
CA LEU A 262 8.67 -21.48 22.62
C LEU A 262 7.72 -20.31 22.35
N LEU A 263 6.42 -20.52 22.55
CA LEU A 263 5.38 -19.54 22.23
C LEU A 263 5.25 -18.41 23.27
N GLY A 264 5.79 -18.62 24.47
CA GLY A 264 5.89 -17.64 25.55
C GLY A 264 7.25 -16.93 25.57
N GLU A 265 8.13 -17.33 26.49
CA GLU A 265 9.36 -16.60 26.82
C GLU A 265 10.32 -16.42 25.64
N VAL A 266 10.45 -17.43 24.78
CA VAL A 266 11.36 -17.37 23.63
C VAL A 266 10.81 -16.41 22.58
N ASN A 267 9.53 -16.57 22.23
CA ASN A 267 8.83 -15.68 21.32
C ASN A 267 8.86 -14.22 21.79
N GLU A 268 8.59 -13.98 23.08
CA GLU A 268 8.62 -12.64 23.67
C GLU A 268 9.95 -11.93 23.42
N LYS A 269 11.08 -12.63 23.65
CA LYS A 269 12.42 -12.09 23.45
C LYS A 269 12.69 -11.75 21.99
N ILE A 270 12.38 -12.70 21.09
CA ILE A 270 12.60 -12.57 19.65
C ILE A 270 11.79 -11.39 19.08
N VAL A 271 10.50 -11.33 19.41
CA VAL A 271 9.60 -10.28 18.90
C VAL A 271 10.00 -8.90 19.43
N LYS A 272 10.39 -8.80 20.70
CA LYS A 272 10.85 -7.52 21.27
C LYS A 272 12.09 -7.00 20.54
N GLU A 273 13.09 -7.85 20.37
CA GLU A 273 14.32 -7.46 19.66
C GLU A 273 14.04 -7.12 18.19
N ALA A 274 13.20 -7.91 17.52
CA ALA A 274 12.87 -7.68 16.12
C ALA A 274 12.14 -6.36 15.87
N ALA A 275 11.31 -5.88 16.80
CA ALA A 275 10.65 -4.58 16.67
C ALA A 275 11.67 -3.43 16.62
N GLU A 276 12.69 -3.49 17.48
CA GLU A 276 13.78 -2.51 17.51
C GLU A 276 14.63 -2.57 16.23
N VAL A 277 14.98 -3.79 15.80
CA VAL A 277 15.76 -4.06 14.59
C VAL A 277 15.04 -3.59 13.32
N ILE A 278 13.74 -3.84 13.20
CA ILE A 278 12.93 -3.39 12.06
C ILE A 278 12.87 -1.86 12.04
N SER A 279 12.66 -1.19 13.18
CA SER A 279 12.63 0.27 13.23
C SER A 279 13.97 0.90 12.81
N GLN A 280 15.09 0.24 13.12
CA GLN A 280 16.43 0.68 12.74
C GLN A 280 16.78 0.39 11.27
N GLY A 281 16.07 -0.51 10.60
CA GLY A 281 16.39 -0.95 9.24
C GLY A 281 17.55 -1.95 9.17
N ASP A 282 17.88 -2.64 10.26
CA ASP A 282 18.96 -3.63 10.27
C ASP A 282 18.48 -4.98 9.70
N ALA A 283 18.47 -5.05 8.37
CA ALA A 283 18.07 -6.26 7.63
C ALA A 283 18.93 -7.48 8.00
N LYS A 284 20.21 -7.28 8.29
CA LYS A 284 21.12 -8.38 8.65
C LYS A 284 20.69 -9.00 9.97
N ARG A 285 20.54 -8.17 11.01
CA ARG A 285 20.12 -8.66 12.33
C ARG A 285 18.72 -9.28 12.29
N LEU A 286 17.81 -8.74 11.47
CA LEU A 286 16.49 -9.34 11.28
C LEU A 286 16.58 -10.76 10.67
N GLY A 287 17.44 -10.94 9.67
CA GLY A 287 17.69 -12.26 9.07
C GLY A 287 18.25 -13.26 10.09
N GLU A 288 19.25 -12.84 10.88
CA GLU A 288 19.80 -13.66 11.97
C GLU A 288 18.74 -14.06 13.00
N LEU A 289 17.85 -13.13 13.37
CA LEU A 289 16.73 -13.39 14.28
C LEU A 289 15.70 -14.36 13.67
N MET A 290 15.42 -14.28 12.38
CA MET A 290 14.55 -15.25 11.70
C MET A 290 15.14 -16.66 11.73
N THR A 291 16.44 -16.80 11.45
CA THR A 291 17.14 -18.09 11.55
C THR A 291 17.09 -18.63 12.98
N TYR A 292 17.40 -17.80 13.97
CA TYR A 292 17.30 -18.18 15.39
C TYR A 292 15.88 -18.60 15.79
N ALA A 293 14.87 -17.86 15.32
CA ALA A 293 13.47 -18.21 15.56
C ALA A 293 13.10 -19.56 14.96
N GLN A 294 13.61 -19.89 13.77
CA GLN A 294 13.43 -21.20 13.17
C GLN A 294 14.09 -22.31 14.00
N GLU A 295 15.35 -22.12 14.41
CA GLU A 295 16.06 -23.10 15.25
C GLU A 295 15.34 -23.38 16.58
N GLN A 296 14.80 -22.33 17.23
CA GLN A 296 14.00 -22.52 18.44
C GLN A 296 12.68 -23.23 18.14
N PHE A 297 12.03 -22.89 17.02
CA PHE A 297 10.81 -23.57 16.59
C PHE A 297 11.08 -25.06 16.36
N ASP A 298 12.15 -25.40 15.64
CA ASP A 298 12.52 -26.78 15.35
C ASP A 298 12.79 -27.56 16.63
N LYS A 299 13.56 -26.97 17.55
CA LYS A 299 13.91 -27.59 18.83
C LYS A 299 12.68 -27.93 19.68
N PHE A 300 11.71 -27.02 19.77
CA PHE A 300 10.61 -27.13 20.74
C PHE A 300 9.30 -27.62 20.14
N ALA A 301 9.02 -27.34 18.86
CA ALA A 301 7.76 -27.69 18.22
C ALA A 301 7.81 -29.02 17.45
N ILE A 302 8.94 -29.39 16.83
CA ILE A 302 9.05 -30.68 16.09
C ILE A 302 8.67 -31.87 16.97
N PRO A 303 9.14 -32.00 18.23
CA PRO A 303 8.75 -33.13 19.08
C PRO A 303 7.24 -33.22 19.34
N ALA A 304 6.51 -32.11 19.29
CA ALA A 304 5.06 -32.09 19.50
C ALA A 304 4.26 -32.59 18.28
N CYS A 305 4.80 -32.44 17.07
CA CYS A 305 4.14 -32.86 15.83
C CYS A 305 5.16 -33.30 14.77
N PRO A 306 5.90 -34.39 14.99
CA PRO A 306 7.00 -34.80 14.13
C PRO A 306 6.53 -35.17 12.71
N SER A 307 5.30 -35.64 12.56
CA SER A 307 4.66 -35.98 11.28
C SER A 307 4.58 -34.80 10.32
N GLN A 308 4.44 -33.57 10.83
CA GLN A 308 4.23 -32.38 10.02
C GLN A 308 5.37 -31.35 10.12
N LEU A 309 6.02 -31.25 11.29
CA LEU A 309 6.97 -30.17 11.58
C LEU A 309 8.43 -30.51 11.28
N THR A 310 8.77 -31.78 11.04
CA THR A 310 10.12 -32.15 10.57
C THR A 310 10.48 -31.45 9.25
N ALA A 311 9.47 -31.14 8.42
CA ALA A 311 9.53 -30.19 7.31
C ALA A 311 10.81 -30.26 6.44
N PRO A 312 11.11 -31.43 5.83
CA PRO A 312 12.34 -31.62 5.09
C PRO A 312 12.50 -30.66 3.91
N LYS A 313 11.40 -30.27 3.24
CA LYS A 313 11.45 -29.33 2.11
C LYS A 313 11.72 -27.91 2.58
N LEU A 314 11.13 -27.50 3.71
CA LEU A 314 11.44 -26.23 4.35
C LEU A 314 12.93 -26.14 4.65
N HIS A 315 13.47 -27.13 5.37
CA HIS A 315 14.87 -27.10 5.79
C HIS A 315 15.83 -27.17 4.60
N ALA A 316 15.56 -28.02 3.61
CA ALA A 316 16.35 -28.08 2.37
C ALA A 316 16.36 -26.74 1.62
N THR A 317 15.24 -26.01 1.62
CA THR A 317 15.15 -24.69 0.99
C THR A 317 15.89 -23.63 1.81
N LEU A 318 15.73 -23.63 3.14
CA LEU A 318 16.43 -22.69 4.03
C LEU A 318 17.95 -22.81 3.88
N THR A 319 18.48 -24.02 3.74
CA THR A 319 19.93 -24.27 3.62
C THR A 319 20.43 -24.37 2.18
N HIS A 320 19.61 -24.02 1.18
CA HIS A 320 19.97 -24.26 -0.22
C HIS A 320 21.19 -23.44 -0.67
N PRO A 321 22.21 -24.03 -1.33
CA PRO A 321 23.43 -23.33 -1.71
C PRO A 321 23.23 -22.12 -2.64
N SER A 322 22.22 -22.15 -3.53
CA SER A 322 21.88 -21.01 -4.38
C SER A 322 21.17 -19.87 -3.63
N ILE A 323 20.53 -20.15 -2.49
CA ILE A 323 19.78 -19.16 -1.70
C ILE A 323 20.69 -18.48 -0.67
N GLN A 324 21.52 -19.25 0.03
CA GLN A 324 22.35 -18.78 1.15
C GLN A 324 23.20 -17.52 0.86
N PRO A 325 23.81 -17.34 -0.33
CA PRO A 325 24.55 -16.13 -0.66
C PRO A 325 23.69 -14.87 -0.78
N LEU A 326 22.39 -15.02 -1.03
CA LEU A 326 21.45 -13.93 -1.34
C LEU A 326 20.70 -13.41 -0.10
N VAL A 327 20.77 -14.15 1.01
CA VAL A 327 19.97 -13.89 2.21
C VAL A 327 20.83 -13.61 3.44
N TRP A 328 20.24 -12.92 4.41
CA TRP A 328 20.75 -12.82 5.78
C TRP A 328 20.21 -13.92 6.69
N GLY A 329 19.03 -14.46 6.37
CA GLY A 329 18.41 -15.58 7.08
C GLY A 329 16.97 -15.80 6.64
N GLY A 330 16.30 -16.77 7.26
CA GLY A 330 14.92 -17.13 6.93
C GLY A 330 14.27 -18.10 7.91
N LYS A 331 12.95 -18.25 7.79
CA LYS A 331 12.12 -19.15 8.60
C LYS A 331 10.90 -19.64 7.82
N GLY A 332 10.22 -20.68 8.30
CA GLY A 332 8.89 -21.03 7.81
C GLY A 332 7.83 -20.02 8.26
N VAL A 333 6.65 -20.03 7.61
CA VAL A 333 5.58 -19.02 7.80
C VAL A 333 4.26 -19.67 8.20
N GLY A 334 3.45 -18.95 8.96
CA GLY A 334 2.13 -19.38 9.42
C GLY A 334 2.25 -20.57 10.37
N SER A 335 1.55 -21.66 10.08
CA SER A 335 1.62 -22.86 10.91
C SER A 335 2.90 -23.70 10.72
N GLN A 336 3.92 -23.19 10.01
CA GLN A 336 5.17 -23.91 9.75
C GLN A 336 4.96 -25.17 8.88
N GLY A 337 5.86 -26.15 8.95
CA GLY A 337 5.86 -27.32 8.07
C GLY A 337 6.34 -26.99 6.64
N ASP A 338 6.12 -27.91 5.69
CA ASP A 338 6.50 -27.75 4.28
C ASP A 338 5.55 -26.81 3.49
N GLY A 339 4.95 -25.82 4.16
CA GLY A 339 4.02 -24.87 3.55
C GLY A 339 4.73 -23.72 2.82
N CYS A 340 5.24 -22.77 3.59
CA CYS A 340 5.89 -21.58 3.05
C CYS A 340 7.12 -21.21 3.88
N ALA A 341 8.10 -20.59 3.25
CA ALA A 341 9.25 -19.97 3.91
C ALA A 341 9.28 -18.47 3.61
N GLN A 342 10.01 -17.72 4.43
CA GLN A 342 10.35 -16.33 4.17
C GLN A 342 11.83 -16.09 4.42
N PHE A 343 12.39 -15.17 3.65
CA PHE A 343 13.80 -14.80 3.68
C PHE A 343 13.94 -13.29 3.78
N VAL A 344 15.00 -12.84 4.46
CA VAL A 344 15.49 -11.46 4.38
C VAL A 344 16.63 -11.42 3.37
N ALA A 345 16.42 -10.73 2.25
CA ALA A 345 17.42 -10.58 1.21
C ALA A 345 18.48 -9.54 1.60
N ARG A 346 19.69 -9.66 1.02
CA ARG A 346 20.81 -8.76 1.34
C ARG A 346 20.69 -7.37 0.73
N SER A 347 20.01 -7.26 -0.41
CA SER A 347 19.74 -6.03 -1.15
C SER A 347 18.53 -6.23 -2.08
N GLU A 348 18.13 -5.19 -2.80
CA GLU A 348 17.10 -5.28 -3.84
C GLU A 348 17.53 -6.22 -4.98
N GLU A 349 18.79 -6.16 -5.41
CA GLU A 349 19.34 -7.03 -6.44
C GLU A 349 19.35 -8.49 -5.98
N ALA A 350 19.74 -8.73 -4.72
CA ALA A 350 19.69 -10.07 -4.14
C ALA A 350 18.24 -10.59 -4.00
N GLN A 351 17.27 -9.72 -3.74
CA GLN A 351 15.85 -10.07 -3.76
C GLN A 351 15.42 -10.51 -5.16
N GLN A 352 15.75 -9.75 -6.20
CA GLN A 352 15.41 -10.11 -7.59
C GLN A 352 16.04 -11.43 -8.01
N GLU A 353 17.31 -11.64 -7.67
CA GLU A 353 18.00 -12.90 -7.95
C GLU A 353 17.39 -14.07 -7.14
N LEU A 354 16.99 -13.84 -5.90
CA LEU A 354 16.31 -14.86 -5.10
C LEU A 354 14.95 -15.24 -5.69
N LEU A 355 14.18 -14.28 -6.21
CA LEU A 355 12.94 -14.56 -6.95
C LEU A 355 13.22 -15.45 -8.17
N ARG A 356 14.30 -15.15 -8.93
CA ARG A 356 14.72 -15.95 -10.09
C ARG A 356 15.11 -17.37 -9.68
N VAL A 357 15.99 -17.53 -8.70
CA VAL A 357 16.44 -18.84 -8.20
C VAL A 357 15.25 -19.68 -7.70
N CYS A 358 14.36 -19.09 -6.88
CA CYS A 358 13.19 -19.80 -6.39
C CYS A 358 12.26 -20.26 -7.52
N ARG A 359 12.01 -19.42 -8.53
CA ARG A 359 11.10 -19.74 -9.63
C ARG A 359 11.71 -20.70 -10.63
N ASP A 360 12.90 -20.38 -11.12
CA ASP A 360 13.46 -21.01 -12.32
C ASP A 360 14.28 -22.26 -11.97
N GLU A 361 15.05 -22.22 -10.88
CA GLU A 361 15.90 -23.34 -10.45
C GLU A 361 15.16 -24.30 -9.53
N LEU A 362 14.42 -23.77 -8.55
CA LEU A 362 13.77 -24.58 -7.51
C LEU A 362 12.31 -24.90 -7.79
N GLN A 363 11.70 -24.31 -8.83
CA GLN A 363 10.30 -24.52 -9.22
C GLN A 363 9.33 -24.25 -8.05
N LEU A 364 9.65 -23.22 -7.27
CA LEU A 364 8.84 -22.71 -6.17
C LEU A 364 8.08 -21.45 -6.62
N ASN A 365 7.12 -21.01 -5.80
CA ASN A 365 6.32 -19.81 -6.10
C ASN A 365 6.73 -18.65 -5.16
N PRO A 366 7.68 -17.79 -5.57
CA PRO A 366 8.13 -16.68 -4.75
C PRO A 366 7.30 -15.41 -4.96
N LEU A 367 7.20 -14.61 -3.90
CA LEU A 367 6.60 -13.29 -3.86
C LEU A 367 7.56 -12.31 -3.20
N SER A 368 7.72 -11.13 -3.79
CA SER A 368 8.43 -10.04 -3.15
C SER A 368 7.59 -9.38 -2.07
N LEU A 369 8.27 -8.96 -1.01
CA LEU A 369 7.77 -8.10 0.04
C LEU A 369 8.85 -7.10 0.40
N SER A 370 8.50 -5.83 0.58
CA SER A 370 9.45 -4.83 1.07
C SER A 370 8.88 -4.05 2.25
N ILE A 371 9.62 -3.99 3.35
CA ILE A 371 9.26 -3.18 4.51
C ILE A 371 9.95 -1.81 4.38
N GLY A 372 9.20 -0.73 4.59
CA GLY A 372 9.76 0.63 4.53
C GLY A 372 10.12 1.11 3.13
N LYS A 373 9.85 0.31 2.07
CA LYS A 373 9.91 0.79 0.69
C LYS A 373 8.81 1.82 0.51
N LYS A 374 9.17 3.10 0.64
CA LYS A 374 8.28 4.22 0.29
C LYS A 374 7.74 3.95 -1.11
N HIS A 375 6.45 4.17 -1.32
CA HIS A 375 5.92 4.19 -2.68
C HIS A 375 6.76 5.21 -3.46
N CYS A 376 7.58 4.73 -4.37
CA CYS A 376 8.43 5.59 -5.16
C CYS A 376 7.53 6.25 -6.20
N VAL A 377 7.03 7.44 -5.86
CA VAL A 377 6.34 8.29 -6.81
C VAL A 377 7.42 8.79 -7.76
N LYS A 378 7.52 8.16 -8.93
CA LYS A 378 8.52 8.49 -9.96
C LYS A 378 7.97 9.44 -11.02
N THR A 379 6.66 9.69 -10.99
CA THR A 379 5.96 10.40 -12.04
C THR A 379 5.24 11.62 -11.48
N CYS A 380 5.36 12.76 -12.17
CA CYS A 380 4.63 13.98 -11.87
C CYS A 380 3.78 14.40 -13.07
N VAL A 381 2.55 14.84 -12.83
CA VAL A 381 1.65 15.45 -13.81
C VAL A 381 1.49 16.92 -13.46
N ILE A 382 1.76 17.80 -14.44
CA ILE A 382 1.63 19.24 -14.31
C ILE A 382 0.62 19.75 -15.34
N PRO A 383 -0.63 20.02 -14.92
CA PRO A 383 -1.63 20.62 -15.79
C PRO A 383 -1.28 22.08 -16.07
N CYS A 384 -1.00 22.38 -17.34
CA CYS A 384 -0.69 23.70 -17.87
C CYS A 384 -1.79 24.24 -18.79
N ALA A 385 -2.85 23.46 -19.04
CA ALA A 385 -3.92 23.76 -19.98
C ALA A 385 -5.10 24.55 -19.37
N GLY A 386 -5.02 24.92 -18.09
CA GLY A 386 -6.10 25.60 -17.38
C GLY A 386 -6.19 27.09 -17.68
N GLU A 387 -7.42 27.61 -17.73
CA GLU A 387 -7.65 29.05 -17.63
C GLU A 387 -7.54 29.46 -16.16
N SER A 388 -6.74 30.48 -15.87
CA SER A 388 -6.61 31.05 -14.53
C SER A 388 -7.24 32.45 -14.51
N PRO A 389 -8.53 32.59 -14.16
CA PRO A 389 -9.21 33.89 -14.14
C PRO A 389 -8.52 34.94 -13.27
N LEU A 390 -7.83 34.49 -12.22
CA LEU A 390 -7.04 35.35 -11.32
C LEU A 390 -5.81 35.98 -12.00
N LEU A 391 -5.38 35.44 -13.14
CA LEU A 391 -4.20 35.89 -13.89
C LEU A 391 -4.58 36.59 -15.21
N PHE A 392 -5.87 36.90 -15.37
CA PHE A 392 -6.37 37.68 -16.49
C PHE A 392 -5.93 39.15 -16.38
N PRO A 393 -5.58 39.85 -17.49
CA PRO A 393 -5.61 39.39 -18.88
C PRO A 393 -4.32 38.69 -19.35
N CYS A 394 -3.27 38.62 -18.53
CA CYS A 394 -1.98 38.07 -18.94
C CYS A 394 -2.09 36.62 -19.44
N CYS A 395 -2.96 35.82 -18.81
CA CYS A 395 -3.16 34.42 -19.20
C CYS A 395 -3.82 34.24 -20.58
N GLN A 396 -4.38 35.30 -21.19
CA GLN A 396 -4.92 35.24 -22.55
C GLN A 396 -3.81 35.12 -23.60
N VAL A 397 -2.65 35.70 -23.34
CA VAL A 397 -1.55 35.80 -24.31
C VAL A 397 -0.53 34.70 -24.09
N THR A 398 -0.32 34.31 -22.83
CA THR A 398 0.69 33.32 -22.46
C THR A 398 0.13 32.45 -21.35
N PRO A 399 0.27 31.12 -21.42
CA PRO A 399 -0.12 30.24 -20.33
C PRO A 399 0.58 30.63 -19.02
N PRO A 400 -0.10 30.56 -17.85
CA PRO A 400 0.52 30.85 -16.56
C PRO A 400 1.83 30.11 -16.30
N ALA A 401 1.90 28.84 -16.73
CA ALA A 401 3.10 28.02 -16.63
C ALA A 401 4.30 28.57 -17.43
N LEU A 402 4.08 29.43 -18.41
CA LEU A 402 5.12 30.08 -19.20
C LEU A 402 5.44 31.50 -18.72
N PHE A 403 4.81 32.00 -17.66
CA PHE A 403 5.12 33.33 -17.13
C PHE A 403 6.56 33.41 -16.61
N PRO A 404 7.27 34.52 -16.90
CA PRO A 404 8.64 34.71 -16.46
C PRO A 404 8.68 35.03 -14.96
N ILE A 405 9.44 34.25 -14.21
CA ILE A 405 9.71 34.45 -12.79
C ILE A 405 11.19 34.76 -12.62
N VAL A 406 11.49 35.87 -11.96
CA VAL A 406 12.87 36.23 -11.60
C VAL A 406 13.23 35.48 -10.32
N THR A 407 14.20 34.56 -10.41
CA THR A 407 14.67 33.82 -9.23
C THR A 407 15.63 34.66 -8.37
N GLN A 408 15.93 34.16 -7.18
CA GLN A 408 16.88 34.80 -6.26
C GLN A 408 18.28 35.02 -6.90
N ASP A 409 18.65 34.20 -7.89
CA ASP A 409 19.91 34.34 -8.61
C ASP A 409 19.91 35.44 -9.69
N GLY A 410 18.78 36.14 -9.85
CA GLY A 410 18.56 37.21 -10.81
C GLY A 410 18.26 36.73 -12.24
N ILE A 411 17.94 35.44 -12.40
CA ILE A 411 17.63 34.84 -13.71
C ILE A 411 16.11 34.79 -13.87
N ALA A 412 15.60 35.38 -14.95
CA ALA A 412 14.20 35.20 -15.35
C ALA A 412 14.05 33.85 -16.06
N GLN A 413 13.14 33.01 -15.58
CA GLN A 413 12.80 31.74 -16.20
C GLN A 413 11.30 31.45 -16.15
N PRO A 414 10.75 30.68 -17.12
CA PRO A 414 9.34 30.28 -17.08
C PRO A 414 8.99 29.51 -15.80
N ALA A 415 7.80 29.77 -15.23
CA ALA A 415 7.31 29.12 -14.01
C ALA A 415 7.35 27.57 -14.09
N VAL A 416 7.07 27.00 -15.26
CA VAL A 416 7.10 25.55 -15.49
C VAL A 416 8.49 24.94 -15.24
N LEU A 417 9.58 25.68 -15.47
CA LEU A 417 10.92 25.16 -15.17
C LEU A 417 11.12 25.01 -13.67
N LEU A 418 10.63 25.98 -12.87
CA LEU A 418 10.65 25.89 -11.41
C LEU A 418 9.83 24.70 -10.91
N LEU A 419 8.68 24.43 -11.53
CA LEU A 419 7.84 23.28 -11.18
C LEU A 419 8.49 21.94 -11.52
N VAL A 420 9.13 21.84 -12.68
CA VAL A 420 9.89 20.64 -13.06
C VAL A 420 11.07 20.45 -12.09
N GLU A 421 11.81 21.51 -11.75
CA GLU A 421 12.92 21.44 -10.81
C GLU A 421 12.48 21.04 -9.40
N GLU A 422 11.36 21.59 -8.92
CA GLU A 422 10.72 21.20 -7.66
C GLU A 422 10.38 19.70 -7.65
N ALA A 423 9.78 19.19 -8.74
CA ALA A 423 9.47 17.76 -8.89
C ALA A 423 10.75 16.90 -8.87
N LEU A 424 11.76 17.25 -9.68
CA LEU A 424 13.02 16.49 -9.75
C LEU A 424 13.79 16.51 -8.42
N SER A 425 13.74 17.61 -7.68
CA SER A 425 14.34 17.69 -6.35
C SER A 425 13.74 16.63 -5.40
N ALA A 426 12.48 16.25 -5.62
CA ALA A 426 11.78 15.23 -4.85
C ALA A 426 12.01 13.79 -5.31
N GLY A 427 12.88 13.57 -6.30
CA GLY A 427 13.18 12.24 -6.82
C GLY A 427 12.21 11.77 -7.92
N ILE A 428 11.43 12.68 -8.50
CA ILE A 428 10.62 12.39 -9.69
C ILE A 428 11.56 12.13 -10.88
N GLU A 429 11.26 11.10 -11.67
CA GLU A 429 12.04 10.69 -12.85
C GLU A 429 11.36 11.09 -14.16
N ARG A 430 10.02 11.22 -14.16
CA ARG A 430 9.20 11.51 -15.35
C ARG A 430 8.20 12.62 -15.07
N VAL A 431 8.12 13.62 -15.95
CA VAL A 431 7.17 14.74 -15.81
C VAL A 431 6.29 14.83 -17.06
N PHE A 432 4.98 14.81 -16.86
CA PHE A 432 3.99 15.02 -17.91
C PHE A 432 3.43 16.44 -17.81
N LEU A 433 3.63 17.25 -18.85
CA LEU A 433 3.02 18.56 -18.96
C LEU A 433 1.75 18.44 -19.81
N VAL A 434 0.61 18.74 -19.22
CA VAL A 434 -0.68 18.71 -19.94
C VAL A 434 -0.97 20.09 -20.48
N VAL A 435 -0.90 20.27 -21.80
CA VAL A 435 -0.97 21.56 -22.47
C VAL A 435 -2.16 21.63 -23.43
N ARG A 436 -2.61 22.83 -23.76
CA ARG A 436 -3.56 23.01 -24.86
C ARG A 436 -2.87 22.78 -26.21
N PRO A 437 -3.59 22.29 -27.23
CA PRO A 437 -3.04 22.14 -28.58
C PRO A 437 -2.43 23.44 -29.13
N GLU A 438 -3.07 24.58 -28.89
CA GLU A 438 -2.61 25.91 -29.33
C GLU A 438 -1.29 26.36 -28.68
N ASP A 439 -1.05 25.98 -27.41
CA ASP A 439 0.15 26.38 -26.67
C ASP A 439 1.31 25.42 -26.88
N ARG A 440 1.05 24.22 -27.42
CA ARG A 440 2.01 23.12 -27.51
C ARG A 440 3.32 23.54 -28.15
N HIS A 441 3.28 24.36 -29.21
CA HIS A 441 4.46 24.84 -29.91
C HIS A 441 5.44 25.57 -28.96
N SER A 442 4.93 26.37 -28.03
CA SER A 442 5.74 27.12 -27.07
C SER A 442 6.45 26.19 -26.09
N PHE A 443 5.77 25.15 -25.62
CA PHE A 443 6.35 24.14 -24.75
C PHE A 443 7.36 23.25 -25.49
N ASP A 444 7.06 22.81 -26.71
CA ASP A 444 7.98 22.04 -27.55
C ASP A 444 9.27 22.82 -27.80
N LYS A 445 9.17 24.14 -28.03
CA LYS A 445 10.34 25.00 -28.20
C LYS A 445 11.17 25.10 -26.92
N LEU A 446 10.51 25.29 -25.77
CA LEU A 446 11.17 25.39 -24.46
C LEU A 446 11.90 24.08 -24.09
N PHE A 447 11.25 22.93 -24.30
CA PHE A 447 11.79 21.61 -23.99
C PHE A 447 12.38 20.89 -25.21
N SER A 448 12.85 21.63 -26.21
CA SER A 448 13.44 21.06 -27.43
C SER A 448 14.80 20.38 -27.23
N GLY A 449 15.40 20.50 -26.04
CA GLY A 449 16.72 19.96 -25.70
C GLY A 449 17.90 20.64 -26.43
N SER A 450 17.64 21.64 -27.27
CA SER A 450 18.65 22.26 -28.12
C SER A 450 19.29 23.48 -27.46
N LEU A 451 20.63 23.52 -27.43
CA LEU A 451 21.36 24.73 -27.06
C LEU A 451 21.21 25.81 -28.14
N PRO A 452 21.27 27.10 -27.78
CA PRO A 452 21.45 28.18 -28.75
C PRO A 452 22.66 27.93 -29.64
N SER A 453 22.68 28.52 -30.84
CA SER A 453 23.84 28.43 -31.73
C SER A 453 25.14 28.79 -31.00
N SER A 454 26.26 28.14 -31.34
CA SER A 454 27.55 28.33 -30.65
C SER A 454 27.98 29.79 -30.56
N ARG A 455 27.66 30.61 -31.57
CA ARG A 455 27.87 32.07 -31.57
C ARG A 455 27.08 32.80 -30.48
N VAL A 456 25.82 32.40 -30.24
CA VAL A 456 24.96 32.99 -29.21
C VAL A 456 25.35 32.45 -27.85
N PHE A 457 25.52 31.14 -27.71
CA PHE A 457 25.84 30.48 -26.44
C PHE A 457 27.14 31.03 -25.82
N ASN A 458 28.21 31.17 -26.62
CA ASN A 458 29.50 31.66 -26.13
C ASN A 458 29.49 33.16 -25.72
N ARG A 459 28.45 33.92 -26.10
CA ARG A 459 28.28 35.32 -25.70
C ARG A 459 27.40 35.50 -24.46
N LEU A 460 26.72 34.44 -24.01
CA LEU A 460 25.93 34.47 -22.80
C LEU A 460 26.86 34.56 -21.57
N PRO A 461 26.48 35.29 -20.51
CA PRO A 461 27.21 35.21 -19.26
C PRO A 461 27.14 33.79 -18.69
N LEU A 462 28.12 33.42 -17.85
CA LEU A 462 28.29 32.05 -17.36
C LEU A 462 27.02 31.48 -16.70
N LYS A 463 26.29 32.32 -15.95
CA LYS A 463 25.02 31.92 -15.31
C LYS A 463 23.97 31.47 -16.34
N GLN A 464 23.82 32.21 -17.44
CA GLN A 464 22.88 31.89 -18.51
C GLN A 464 23.34 30.68 -19.34
N GLN A 465 24.65 30.47 -19.50
CA GLN A 465 25.18 29.24 -20.10
C GLN A 465 24.82 28.01 -19.27
N SER A 466 24.97 28.09 -17.94
CA SER A 466 24.56 27.03 -17.02
C SER A 466 23.06 26.76 -17.07
N ALA A 467 22.22 27.80 -17.08
CA ALA A 467 20.77 27.66 -17.22
C ALA A 467 20.37 27.00 -18.55
N ALA A 468 21.02 27.36 -19.66
CA ALA A 468 20.78 26.75 -20.96
C ALA A 468 21.16 25.25 -20.97
N ARG A 469 22.28 24.87 -20.34
CA ARG A 469 22.63 23.44 -20.18
C ARG A 469 21.63 22.71 -19.29
N ARG A 470 21.18 23.35 -18.21
CA ARG A 470 20.17 22.79 -17.30
C ARG A 470 18.86 22.51 -18.05
N LEU A 471 18.42 23.44 -18.90
CA LEU A 471 17.23 23.26 -19.74
C LEU A 471 17.31 22.02 -20.64
N THR A 472 18.48 21.72 -21.22
CA THR A 472 18.71 20.49 -21.99
C THR A 472 18.54 19.23 -21.15
N GLU A 473 18.94 19.24 -19.87
CA GLU A 473 18.73 18.11 -18.96
C GLU A 473 17.25 17.97 -18.57
N LEU A 474 16.57 19.08 -18.28
CA LEU A 474 15.13 19.08 -17.96
C LEU A 474 14.29 18.57 -19.14
N ALA A 475 14.67 18.86 -20.38
CA ALA A 475 13.99 18.38 -21.57
C ALA A 475 13.95 16.84 -21.69
N LYS A 476 14.93 16.12 -21.12
CA LYS A 476 15.01 14.65 -21.22
C LYS A 476 13.95 13.93 -20.39
N VAL A 477 13.44 14.58 -19.35
CA VAL A 477 12.50 14.00 -18.37
C VAL A 477 11.07 14.50 -18.57
N VAL A 478 10.86 15.47 -19.47
CA VAL A 478 9.57 16.10 -19.73
C VAL A 478 8.91 15.49 -20.97
N LYS A 479 7.62 15.16 -20.85
CA LYS A 479 6.77 14.73 -21.95
C LYS A 479 5.51 15.58 -22.03
N LEU A 480 5.21 16.08 -23.22
CA LEU A 480 4.00 16.87 -23.46
C LEU A 480 2.81 15.97 -23.79
N VAL A 481 1.67 16.26 -23.18
CA VAL A 481 0.38 15.61 -23.41
C VAL A 481 -0.63 16.71 -23.75
N THR A 482 -1.45 16.49 -24.77
CA THR A 482 -2.47 17.49 -25.16
C THR A 482 -3.80 17.21 -24.49
N GLN A 483 -4.43 18.27 -23.99
CA GLN A 483 -5.82 18.26 -23.57
C GLN A 483 -6.64 19.03 -24.61
N ASP A 484 -7.36 18.32 -25.47
CA ASP A 484 -8.11 18.93 -26.57
C ASP A 484 -9.36 19.70 -26.08
N GLU A 485 -9.99 19.21 -25.00
CA GLU A 485 -11.15 19.83 -24.38
C GLU A 485 -10.90 20.21 -22.91
N GLN A 486 -11.25 21.43 -22.53
CA GLN A 486 -11.08 21.95 -21.16
C GLN A 486 -12.20 21.51 -20.20
N LEU A 487 -12.34 20.20 -19.98
CA LEU A 487 -13.30 19.61 -19.03
C LEU A 487 -12.82 19.62 -17.57
N GLY A 488 -11.83 20.45 -17.25
CA GLY A 488 -11.28 20.62 -15.90
C GLY A 488 -10.06 19.75 -15.56
N LEU A 489 -9.62 19.83 -14.29
CA LEU A 489 -8.40 19.18 -13.78
C LEU A 489 -8.43 17.65 -13.90
N GLY A 490 -9.58 17.03 -13.58
CA GLY A 490 -9.74 15.58 -13.68
C GLY A 490 -9.53 15.08 -15.12
N HIS A 491 -10.05 15.81 -16.11
CA HIS A 491 -9.83 15.49 -17.51
C HIS A 491 -8.36 15.66 -17.92
N ALA A 492 -7.71 16.74 -17.47
CA ALA A 492 -6.28 16.96 -17.73
C ALA A 492 -5.43 15.79 -17.24
N ILE A 493 -5.69 15.30 -16.03
CA ILE A 493 -5.01 14.12 -15.47
C ILE A 493 -5.34 12.85 -16.29
N LEU A 494 -6.60 12.68 -16.68
CA LEU A 494 -7.04 11.52 -17.48
C LEU A 494 -6.36 11.44 -18.85
N CYS A 495 -6.02 12.57 -19.48
CA CYS A 495 -5.26 12.60 -20.74
C CYS A 495 -3.92 11.87 -20.64
N CYS A 496 -3.33 11.78 -19.43
CA CYS A 496 -2.08 11.06 -19.21
C CYS A 496 -2.24 9.54 -19.08
N ARG A 497 -3.48 9.01 -19.01
CA ARG A 497 -3.76 7.59 -18.68
C ARG A 497 -2.98 6.60 -19.54
N SER A 498 -2.83 6.86 -20.85
CA SER A 498 -2.13 5.95 -21.77
C SER A 498 -0.61 5.89 -21.57
N TYR A 499 -0.05 6.79 -20.75
CA TYR A 499 1.38 6.87 -20.45
C TYR A 499 1.73 6.45 -19.03
N MET A 500 0.73 6.11 -18.21
CA MET A 500 0.87 5.72 -16.82
C MET A 500 0.72 4.21 -16.68
N ASP A 501 1.48 3.63 -15.77
CA ASP A 501 1.28 2.23 -15.41
C ASP A 501 0.06 2.08 -14.49
N VAL A 502 -0.70 0.98 -14.65
CA VAL A 502 -1.92 0.75 -13.87
C VAL A 502 -1.55 0.61 -12.39
N GLY A 503 -2.14 1.45 -11.53
CA GLY A 503 -1.87 1.46 -10.09
C GLY A 503 -0.59 2.22 -9.70
N GLU A 504 0.10 2.87 -10.64
CA GLU A 504 1.26 3.71 -10.34
C GLU A 504 0.82 5.00 -9.62
N PRO A 505 1.38 5.31 -8.44
CA PRO A 505 1.15 6.60 -7.80
C PRO A 505 1.94 7.70 -8.51
N PHE A 506 1.30 8.84 -8.73
CA PHE A 506 1.92 10.01 -9.36
C PHE A 506 1.64 11.28 -8.53
N LEU A 507 2.60 12.22 -8.59
CA LEU A 507 2.47 13.54 -8.02
C LEU A 507 1.66 14.43 -8.98
N VAL A 508 0.77 15.28 -8.46
CA VAL A 508 0.11 16.32 -9.24
C VAL A 508 0.56 17.69 -8.72
N MET A 509 1.10 18.52 -9.61
CA MET A 509 1.47 19.90 -9.32
C MET A 509 0.70 20.85 -10.25
N LEU A 510 0.14 21.92 -9.71
CA LEU A 510 -0.65 22.86 -10.52
C LEU A 510 0.28 23.79 -11.28
N GLY A 511 0.09 23.90 -12.61
CA GLY A 511 0.93 24.70 -13.49
C GLY A 511 0.87 26.22 -13.27
N ASP A 512 -0.12 26.69 -12.51
CA ASP A 512 -0.32 28.11 -12.16
C ASP A 512 0.02 28.43 -10.70
N HIS A 513 0.63 27.50 -9.97
CA HIS A 513 1.11 27.69 -8.61
C HIS A 513 2.63 27.65 -8.55
N LEU A 514 3.22 28.33 -7.58
CA LEU A 514 4.62 28.13 -7.19
C LEU A 514 4.64 27.61 -5.75
N TYR A 515 5.51 26.63 -5.51
CA TYR A 515 5.64 25.97 -4.23
C TYR A 515 6.87 26.51 -3.51
N CYS A 516 6.67 27.09 -2.33
CA CYS A 516 7.75 27.63 -1.52
C CYS A 516 7.75 26.92 -0.16
N SER A 517 8.86 26.26 0.14
CA SER A 517 9.05 25.60 1.42
C SER A 517 9.57 26.56 2.47
N ALA A 518 9.07 26.44 3.71
CA ALA A 518 9.66 27.10 4.87
C ALA A 518 10.94 26.40 5.37
N LEU A 519 11.23 25.18 4.87
CA LEU A 519 12.39 24.39 5.25
C LEU A 519 13.53 24.62 4.26
N PRO A 520 14.74 25.00 4.72
CA PRO A 520 15.84 25.45 3.85
C PRO A 520 16.40 24.37 2.90
N ASN A 521 16.23 23.09 3.22
CA ASN A 521 16.79 21.96 2.44
C ASN A 521 15.74 20.92 2.07
N LYS A 522 14.45 21.29 2.08
CA LYS A 522 13.39 20.33 1.76
C LYS A 522 12.29 20.99 0.96
N SER A 523 12.05 20.49 -0.24
CA SER A 523 11.01 21.00 -1.14
C SER A 523 9.60 20.65 -0.63
N CYS A 524 8.58 21.34 -1.14
CA CYS A 524 7.18 21.02 -0.79
C CYS A 524 6.80 19.65 -1.38
N ALA A 525 7.28 19.36 -2.59
CA ALA A 525 7.11 18.05 -3.20
C ALA A 525 7.74 16.93 -2.34
N GLN A 526 8.97 17.12 -1.83
CA GLN A 526 9.61 16.15 -0.93
C GLN A 526 8.79 15.91 0.35
N GLN A 527 8.28 16.98 0.98
CA GLN A 527 7.44 16.84 2.18
C GLN A 527 6.17 16.03 1.89
N LEU A 528 5.54 16.26 0.74
CA LEU A 528 4.34 15.52 0.34
C LEU A 528 4.64 14.05 0.06
N LEU A 529 5.73 13.76 -0.65
CA LEU A 529 6.15 12.38 -0.96
C LEU A 529 6.58 11.61 0.30
N GLU A 530 7.19 12.29 1.29
CA GLU A 530 7.51 11.67 2.58
C GLU A 530 6.26 11.33 3.41
N ALA A 531 5.21 12.15 3.31
CA ALA A 531 3.94 11.88 3.95
C ALA A 531 3.12 10.78 3.23
N PHE A 532 3.44 10.49 1.95
CA PHE A 532 2.71 9.54 1.12
C PHE A 532 2.89 8.09 1.59
N GLN A 533 1.81 7.49 2.08
CA GLN A 533 1.75 6.10 2.55
C GLN A 533 0.84 5.22 1.69
N GLY A 534 0.66 5.57 0.41
CA GLY A 534 -0.19 4.79 -0.53
C GLY A 534 -1.65 5.23 -0.61
N ASN A 535 -2.06 6.24 0.16
CA ASN A 535 -3.37 6.90 0.02
C ASN A 535 -3.21 8.25 -0.68
N CYS A 536 -4.23 8.71 -1.41
CA CYS A 536 -4.24 10.05 -2.00
C CYS A 536 -4.08 11.13 -0.91
N ILE A 537 -3.04 11.96 -1.02
CA ILE A 537 -2.80 13.09 -0.12
C ILE A 537 -3.00 14.38 -0.91
N VAL A 538 -3.84 15.26 -0.37
CA VAL A 538 -4.02 16.62 -0.88
C VAL A 538 -3.36 17.58 0.11
N ALA A 539 -2.37 18.33 -0.37
CA ALA A 539 -1.81 19.42 0.40
C ALA A 539 -2.79 20.60 0.43
N ALA A 540 -3.24 21.02 1.61
CA ALA A 540 -4.06 22.20 1.79
C ALA A 540 -3.20 23.37 2.25
N HIS A 541 -3.19 24.46 1.48
CA HIS A 541 -2.54 25.70 1.88
C HIS A 541 -3.44 26.48 2.85
N VAL A 542 -3.01 26.65 4.10
CA VAL A 542 -3.64 27.60 5.02
C VAL A 542 -3.13 29.00 4.67
N ARG A 543 -3.99 29.84 4.08
CA ARG A 543 -3.64 31.26 3.85
C ARG A 543 -3.46 31.95 5.19
N HIS A 544 -2.22 32.24 5.56
CA HIS A 544 -1.97 33.36 6.46
C HIS A 544 -2.27 34.65 5.69
N SER A 545 -3.21 35.42 6.20
CA SER A 545 -3.61 36.73 5.67
C SER A 545 -2.49 37.75 5.87
N SER A 546 -1.48 37.71 5.00
CA SER A 546 -0.51 38.79 4.83
C SER A 546 -0.36 39.06 3.33
N PRO A 547 -0.91 40.17 2.81
CA PRO A 547 -0.77 40.50 1.41
C PRO A 547 0.66 41.01 1.18
N TRP A 548 1.37 40.36 0.25
CA TRP A 548 2.68 40.75 -0.29
C TRP A 548 3.87 40.59 0.65
N LEU A 549 4.73 39.59 0.38
CA LEU A 549 6.19 39.68 0.54
C LEU A 549 6.84 38.38 0.01
N LEU A 550 7.10 38.34 -1.30
CA LEU A 550 8.14 37.49 -1.90
C LEU A 550 9.44 38.30 -2.11
N LEU A 551 9.77 39.16 -1.14
CA LEU A 551 11.08 39.81 -1.08
C LEU A 551 11.67 39.53 0.31
N PRO A 552 12.90 38.97 0.41
CA PRO A 552 13.59 38.95 1.68
C PRO A 552 13.83 40.40 2.10
N SER A 553 13.44 40.72 3.34
CA SER A 553 13.75 41.99 3.99
C SER A 553 15.25 42.04 4.29
N SER A 554 16.05 42.35 3.27
CA SER A 554 17.40 42.87 3.44
C SER A 554 17.27 44.40 3.50
N PRO A 555 17.79 45.08 4.53
CA PRO A 555 17.84 46.54 4.52
C PRO A 555 18.83 46.95 3.42
N CYS A 556 18.33 47.60 2.38
CA CYS A 556 19.15 48.23 1.35
C CYS A 556 19.98 49.34 2.01
N PRO A 557 21.32 49.31 2.01
CA PRO A 557 22.11 50.48 2.31
C PRO A 557 22.47 51.10 0.96
N HIS A 558 21.62 51.98 0.43
CA HIS A 558 21.97 53.09 -0.48
C HIS A 558 20.71 53.86 -0.87
#